data_AF-A0A1F7LD56-F1
#
_entry.id   AF-A0A1F7LD56-F1
#
_cell.length_a   1.000
_cell.length_b   1.000
_cell.length_c   1.000
_cell.angle_alpha   90.00
_cell.angle_beta   90.00
_cell.angle_gamma   90.00
#
_symmetry.space_group_name_H-M   'P 1'
#
loop_
_entity.id
_entity.type
_entity.pdbx_description
1 polymer ?
#
loop_
_entity_poly.entity_id
_entity_poly.type
_entity_poly.pdbx_seq_one_letter_code
_entity_poly.pdbx_strand_id
1 'polypeptide(L)'
;MAADMARAGDDGELLGVDGRPYLVRRRRNVLSERYGGAWAAHQGGTIVAFARSTAVVPRDPVGRFHINAVRLADSQPFLDERLLAEQRRLSVMLWSLTAGVDYPDLDGVGAASPPEFVSLREPRDEEALSREVARALDTARHERATVLVLPELSITPGVLADVKRILGSHRALEDHPVLTVLGLCHAPEPGGADVNEALVLGPDGLELHRHRKLAPFTMVGEAPCGERLLTGDAITVIESEIGNLLTLICLDLFHLPAMAAIMKSHADALLVPSLSPATGAHETAAATFQASQLAATFVCNRWLDGWRSGESASFFRVPGMGDSWHNPLECGEYLMFRAV
;
A
#
# COMPACT_ATOMS: atom_id res chain seq x y z
N MET A 1 -22.69 25.72 6.88
CA MET A 1 -22.52 25.16 5.50
C MET A 1 -21.48 24.05 5.45
N ALA A 2 -20.17 24.29 5.38
CA ALA A 2 -19.19 23.18 5.32
C ALA A 2 -19.22 22.24 6.55
N ALA A 3 -19.43 22.80 7.75
CA ALA A 3 -19.58 22.02 8.98
C ALA A 3 -20.92 21.23 9.06
N ASP A 4 -21.95 21.65 8.33
CA ASP A 4 -23.24 20.95 8.26
C ASP A 4 -23.20 19.84 7.19
N MET A 5 -22.49 20.07 6.08
CA MET A 5 -22.27 19.06 5.03
C MET A 5 -21.41 17.89 5.53
N ALA A 6 -20.41 18.17 6.37
CA ALA A 6 -19.56 17.13 6.98
C ALA A 6 -20.31 16.16 7.93
N ARG A 7 -21.50 16.53 8.40
CA ARG A 7 -22.34 15.65 9.24
C ARG A 7 -23.25 14.70 8.43
N ALA A 8 -23.46 14.97 7.14
CA ALA A 8 -24.44 14.27 6.33
C ALA A 8 -23.89 13.03 5.60
N GLY A 9 -22.57 12.84 5.54
CA GLY A 9 -22.00 11.71 4.78
C GLY A 9 -22.24 11.78 3.27
N ASP A 10 -22.79 12.88 2.75
CA ASP A 10 -22.86 13.17 1.32
C ASP A 10 -21.55 13.80 0.88
N ASP A 11 -20.94 13.23 -0.16
CA ASP A 11 -19.79 13.80 -0.87
C ASP A 11 -20.24 15.12 -1.52
N GLY A 12 -20.16 16.19 -0.75
CA GLY A 12 -20.48 17.53 -1.21
C GLY A 12 -19.49 17.97 -2.28
N GLU A 13 -19.98 18.50 -3.39
CA GLU A 13 -19.13 19.19 -4.34
C GLU A 13 -18.95 20.66 -3.93
N LEU A 14 -17.71 21.14 -3.99
CA LEU A 14 -17.37 22.54 -3.81
C LEU A 14 -16.57 23.04 -5.02
N LEU A 15 -16.77 24.30 -5.37
CA LEU A 15 -15.94 24.98 -6.34
C LEU A 15 -14.70 25.55 -5.64
N GLY A 16 -13.53 25.18 -6.13
CA GLY A 16 -12.25 25.73 -5.68
C GLY A 16 -12.05 27.18 -6.14
N VAL A 17 -11.06 27.85 -5.55
CA VAL A 17 -10.65 29.22 -5.95
C VAL A 17 -10.11 29.29 -7.38
N ASP A 18 -9.69 28.14 -7.92
CA ASP A 18 -9.27 27.93 -9.31
C ASP A 18 -10.46 27.68 -10.25
N GLY A 19 -11.70 27.73 -9.74
CA GLY A 19 -12.92 27.44 -10.49
C GLY A 19 -13.12 25.96 -10.82
N ARG A 20 -12.36 25.05 -10.20
CA ARG A 20 -12.47 23.60 -10.45
C ARG A 20 -13.34 22.90 -9.41
N PRO A 21 -14.02 21.81 -9.76
CA PRO A 21 -14.80 21.03 -8.83
C PRO A 21 -13.90 20.19 -7.91
N TYR A 22 -14.24 20.19 -6.62
CA TYR A 22 -13.63 19.36 -5.60
C TYR A 22 -14.69 18.60 -4.82
N LEU A 23 -14.33 17.40 -4.41
CA LEU A 23 -15.11 16.55 -3.52
C LEU A 23 -14.69 16.80 -2.08
N VAL A 24 -15.68 17.05 -1.23
CA VAL A 24 -15.50 17.16 0.21
C VAL A 24 -15.56 15.76 0.80
N ARG A 25 -14.49 15.34 1.46
CA ARG A 25 -14.36 14.01 2.04
C ARG A 25 -14.10 14.09 3.53
N ARG A 26 -14.49 13.05 4.28
CA ARG A 26 -14.16 12.97 5.70
C ARG A 26 -12.67 12.69 5.85
N ARG A 27 -12.02 13.46 6.72
CA ARG A 27 -10.64 13.23 7.11
C ARG A 27 -10.64 12.32 8.33
N ARG A 28 -9.97 11.17 8.27
CA ARG A 28 -9.89 10.17 9.36
C ARG A 28 -8.42 9.91 9.73
N ASN A 29 -7.73 10.95 10.21
CA ASN A 29 -6.28 10.95 10.47
C ASN A 29 -5.88 10.27 11.78
N VAL A 30 -6.35 9.06 12.05
CA VAL A 30 -6.19 8.36 13.35
C VAL A 30 -4.74 8.37 13.85
N LEU A 31 -3.78 7.96 13.01
CA LEU A 31 -2.36 7.90 13.39
C LEU A 31 -1.75 9.30 13.59
N SER A 32 -2.10 10.26 12.74
CA SER A 32 -1.62 11.63 12.84
C SER A 32 -2.21 12.38 14.04
N GLU A 33 -3.47 12.13 14.41
CA GLU A 33 -4.10 12.68 15.62
C GLU A 33 -3.46 12.11 16.89
N ARG A 34 -3.10 10.81 16.88
CA ARG A 34 -2.48 10.12 18.02
C ARG A 34 -1.03 10.56 18.25
N TYR A 35 -0.25 10.75 17.20
CA TYR A 35 1.20 10.95 17.32
C TYR A 35 1.72 12.29 16.78
N GLY A 36 1.01 12.91 15.83
CA GLY A 36 1.58 13.96 14.97
C GLY A 36 1.35 15.40 15.41
N GLY A 37 0.68 15.67 16.55
CA GLY A 37 0.42 17.04 17.04
C GLY A 37 -0.01 17.99 15.92
N ALA A 38 -1.28 17.95 15.53
CA ALA A 38 -1.89 18.51 14.30
C ALA A 38 -1.64 20.00 13.94
N TRP A 39 -0.66 20.70 14.51
CA TRP A 39 -0.51 22.14 14.37
C TRP A 39 0.61 22.59 13.42
N ALA A 40 1.71 21.85 13.29
CA ALA A 40 2.86 22.30 12.48
C ALA A 40 2.70 22.03 10.96
N ALA A 41 2.20 20.86 10.56
CA ALA A 41 2.01 20.52 9.13
C ALA A 41 0.74 21.14 8.51
N HIS A 42 -0.12 21.79 9.31
CA HIS A 42 -1.38 22.39 8.85
C HIS A 42 -1.27 23.89 8.53
N GLN A 43 -0.07 24.48 8.59
CA GLN A 43 0.13 25.91 8.28
C GLN A 43 0.20 26.23 6.77
N GLY A 44 0.00 25.24 5.89
CA GLY A 44 -0.05 25.44 4.44
C GLY A 44 -1.35 26.09 3.96
N GLY A 45 -1.50 27.41 4.18
CA GLY A 45 -2.25 28.41 3.37
C GLY A 45 -3.65 28.13 2.82
N THR A 46 -4.29 27.00 3.13
CA THR A 46 -5.54 26.55 2.52
C THR A 46 -6.57 26.23 3.60
N ILE A 47 -7.85 26.11 3.20
CA ILE A 47 -8.99 25.76 4.07
C ILE A 47 -8.73 24.51 4.94
N VAL A 48 -7.73 23.69 4.57
CA VAL A 48 -7.14 22.57 5.31
C VAL A 48 -6.77 22.94 6.76
N ALA A 49 -6.35 24.18 7.03
CA ALA A 49 -6.07 24.66 8.39
C ALA A 49 -7.34 24.79 9.27
N PHE A 50 -8.51 24.96 8.64
CA PHE A 50 -9.79 25.22 9.31
C PHE A 50 -10.73 24.02 9.33
N ALA A 51 -10.48 22.99 8.53
CA ALA A 51 -11.31 21.80 8.43
C ALA A 51 -10.58 20.56 8.99
N ARG A 52 -10.44 20.50 10.32
CA ARG A 52 -9.72 19.41 11.02
C ARG A 52 -10.19 18.00 10.63
N SER A 53 -11.48 17.86 10.30
CA SER A 53 -12.15 16.59 10.01
C SER A 53 -12.53 16.42 8.54
N THR A 54 -12.04 17.27 7.63
CA THR A 54 -12.48 17.28 6.24
C THR A 54 -11.31 17.50 5.29
N ALA A 55 -11.23 16.66 4.26
CA ALA A 55 -10.29 16.76 3.15
C ALA A 55 -11.03 17.23 1.89
N VAL A 56 -10.32 17.86 0.96
CA VAL A 56 -10.90 18.37 -0.28
C VAL A 56 -10.09 17.80 -1.43
N VAL A 57 -10.68 16.87 -2.18
CA VAL A 57 -10.00 16.10 -3.23
C VAL A 57 -10.45 16.60 -4.60
N PRO A 58 -9.55 16.83 -5.57
CA PRO A 58 -9.95 17.18 -6.94
C PRO A 58 -10.93 16.15 -7.52
N ARG A 59 -12.02 16.62 -8.14
CA ARG A 59 -12.91 15.74 -8.92
C ARG A 59 -12.26 15.39 -10.26
N ASP A 60 -11.55 16.35 -10.85
CA ASP A 60 -10.84 16.17 -12.11
C ASP A 60 -9.49 15.47 -11.92
N PRO A 61 -8.95 14.80 -12.97
CA PRO A 61 -7.63 14.19 -12.93
C PRO A 61 -6.51 15.16 -12.55
N VAL A 62 -5.55 14.67 -11.78
CA VAL A 62 -4.30 15.37 -11.47
C VAL A 62 -3.23 14.86 -12.42
N GLY A 63 -2.96 15.62 -13.48
CA GLY A 63 -2.18 15.12 -14.60
C GLY A 63 -2.98 14.05 -15.34
N ARG A 64 -2.43 12.83 -15.43
CA ARG A 64 -3.15 11.68 -16.00
C ARG A 64 -3.87 10.82 -14.96
N PHE A 65 -3.75 11.13 -13.66
CA PHE A 65 -4.18 10.23 -12.59
C PHE A 65 -5.52 10.65 -12.00
N HIS A 66 -6.45 9.70 -11.92
CA HIS A 66 -7.74 9.83 -11.25
C HIS A 66 -7.60 9.53 -9.75
N ILE A 67 -8.36 10.24 -8.91
CA ILE A 67 -8.41 10.01 -7.46
C ILE A 67 -9.79 9.49 -7.05
N ASN A 68 -9.88 8.18 -6.92
CA ASN A 68 -11.11 7.48 -6.53
C ASN A 68 -11.18 7.29 -5.01
N ALA A 69 -12.37 6.94 -4.52
CA ALA A 69 -12.59 6.51 -3.15
C ALA A 69 -13.51 5.29 -3.11
N VAL A 70 -13.23 4.38 -2.18
CA VAL A 70 -14.13 3.29 -1.79
C VAL A 70 -14.43 3.48 -0.31
N ARG A 71 -15.69 3.77 0.01
CA ARG A 71 -16.16 3.93 1.39
C ARG A 71 -16.56 2.57 1.95
N LEU A 72 -15.82 2.11 2.96
CA LEU A 72 -16.14 0.83 3.60
C LEU A 72 -17.46 0.89 4.36
N ALA A 73 -17.82 2.04 4.95
CA ALA A 73 -19.12 2.22 5.59
C ALA A 73 -20.31 1.91 4.64
N ASP A 74 -20.17 2.21 3.35
CA ASP A 74 -21.25 2.06 2.38
C ASP A 74 -21.26 0.67 1.74
N SER A 75 -20.07 0.10 1.49
CA SER A 75 -19.90 -1.18 0.79
C SER A 75 -19.78 -2.40 1.71
N GLN A 76 -19.21 -2.21 2.90
CA GLN A 76 -18.88 -3.25 3.89
C GLN A 76 -19.02 -2.69 5.33
N PRO A 77 -20.22 -2.27 5.77
CA PRO A 77 -20.43 -1.56 7.04
C PRO A 77 -19.89 -2.31 8.26
N PHE A 78 -20.04 -3.64 8.29
CA PHE A 78 -19.52 -4.48 9.37
C PHE A 78 -17.99 -4.45 9.46
N LEU A 79 -17.30 -4.37 8.32
CA LEU A 79 -15.85 -4.24 8.30
C LEU A 79 -15.41 -2.87 8.80
N ASP A 80 -16.14 -1.80 8.46
CA ASP A 80 -15.84 -0.46 8.96
C ASP A 80 -16.00 -0.38 10.49
N GLU A 81 -17.08 -0.95 11.04
CA GLU A 81 -17.27 -1.07 12.50
C GLU A 81 -16.17 -1.91 13.16
N ARG A 82 -15.75 -3.00 12.52
CA ARG A 82 -14.65 -3.83 13.01
C ARG A 82 -13.34 -3.05 13.06
N LEU A 83 -13.03 -2.28 12.03
CA LEU A 83 -11.86 -1.42 11.97
C LEU A 83 -11.91 -0.31 13.04
N LEU A 84 -13.09 0.23 13.34
CA LEU A 84 -13.27 1.17 14.45
C LEU A 84 -12.86 0.54 15.80
N ALA A 85 -13.25 -0.71 16.04
CA ALA A 85 -12.86 -1.42 17.26
C ALA A 85 -11.35 -1.69 17.34
N GLU A 86 -10.68 -1.85 16.20
CA GLU A 86 -9.23 -2.02 16.10
C GLU A 86 -8.45 -0.71 16.27
N GLN A 87 -9.08 0.46 16.07
CA GLN A 87 -8.41 1.76 16.05
C GLN A 87 -7.47 2.02 17.24
N ARG A 88 -7.86 1.60 18.45
CA ARG A 88 -7.06 1.77 19.68
C ARG A 88 -5.85 0.85 19.75
N ARG A 89 -5.92 -0.31 19.09
CA ARG A 89 -4.91 -1.38 19.09
C ARG A 89 -4.36 -1.65 17.68
N LEU A 90 -4.42 -0.64 16.82
CA LEU A 90 -4.03 -0.73 15.42
C LEU A 90 -2.62 -1.33 15.33
N SER A 91 -2.50 -2.42 14.60
CA SER A 91 -1.24 -3.08 14.36
C SER A 91 -1.07 -3.42 12.89
N VAL A 92 0.14 -3.20 12.38
CA VAL A 92 0.48 -3.45 10.97
C VAL A 92 1.68 -4.39 10.93
N MET A 93 1.48 -5.57 10.36
CA MET A 93 2.51 -6.58 10.16
C MET A 93 3.02 -6.49 8.72
N LEU A 94 4.33 -6.35 8.56
CA LEU A 94 5.03 -6.39 7.28
C LEU A 94 5.83 -7.69 7.22
N TRP A 95 5.41 -8.63 6.39
CA TRP A 95 6.06 -9.93 6.27
C TRP A 95 6.91 -9.96 5.00
N SER A 96 8.23 -9.86 5.13
CA SER A 96 9.15 -9.70 3.99
C SER A 96 9.25 -10.92 3.06
N LEU A 97 8.78 -12.08 3.51
CA LEU A 97 8.99 -13.40 2.89
C LEU A 97 10.48 -13.76 2.77
N THR A 98 10.83 -14.93 3.27
CA THR A 98 12.20 -15.44 3.40
C THR A 98 12.49 -16.57 2.43
N ALA A 99 11.45 -17.23 1.89
CA ALA A 99 11.59 -18.12 0.76
C ALA A 99 12.26 -17.32 -0.39
N GLY A 100 13.43 -17.80 -0.80
CA GLY A 100 14.17 -17.26 -1.93
C GLY A 100 13.23 -17.16 -3.12
N VAL A 101 13.09 -15.95 -3.66
CA VAL A 101 12.28 -15.75 -4.84
C VAL A 101 13.19 -15.64 -6.04
N ASP A 102 13.22 -16.78 -6.71
CA ASP A 102 13.89 -17.01 -7.97
C ASP A 102 12.82 -17.21 -9.05
N TYR A 103 12.98 -16.45 -10.13
CA TYR A 103 12.11 -16.49 -11.29
C TYR A 103 12.96 -16.94 -12.48
N PRO A 104 12.52 -17.93 -13.28
CA PRO A 104 13.24 -18.35 -14.48
C PRO A 104 13.59 -17.20 -15.43
N ASP A 105 12.74 -16.19 -15.52
CA ASP A 105 12.94 -15.00 -16.33
C ASP A 105 14.17 -14.17 -15.94
N LEU A 106 14.72 -14.36 -14.73
CA LEU A 106 15.90 -13.65 -14.25
C LEU A 106 17.23 -14.28 -14.69
N ASP A 107 17.23 -15.53 -15.16
CA ASP A 107 18.45 -16.26 -15.56
C ASP A 107 19.29 -15.51 -16.60
N GLY A 108 18.61 -14.75 -17.49
CA GLY A 108 19.24 -14.02 -18.60
C GLY A 108 19.73 -12.62 -18.25
N VAL A 109 19.34 -12.05 -17.10
CA VAL A 109 19.59 -10.63 -16.78
C VAL A 109 21.08 -10.29 -16.69
N GLY A 110 21.92 -11.25 -16.30
CA GLY A 110 23.38 -11.10 -16.25
C GLY A 110 24.14 -11.59 -17.49
N ALA A 111 23.45 -11.99 -18.55
CA ALA A 111 24.08 -12.53 -19.76
C ALA A 111 24.69 -11.43 -20.65
N ALA A 112 25.58 -11.82 -21.57
CA ALA A 112 26.17 -10.91 -22.57
C ALA A 112 25.13 -10.25 -23.48
N SER A 113 23.93 -10.81 -23.56
CA SER A 113 22.76 -10.24 -24.24
C SER A 113 21.55 -10.43 -23.33
N PRO A 114 21.33 -9.50 -22.39
CA PRO A 114 20.24 -9.60 -21.44
C PRO A 114 18.89 -9.44 -22.14
N PRO A 115 17.81 -10.02 -21.59
CA PRO A 115 16.47 -9.77 -22.11
C PRO A 115 16.10 -8.31 -21.92
N GLU A 116 15.43 -7.72 -22.92
CA GLU A 116 14.92 -6.35 -22.83
C GLU A 116 13.89 -6.19 -21.69
N PHE A 117 13.09 -7.25 -21.46
CA PHE A 117 12.05 -7.26 -20.44
C PHE A 117 12.03 -8.55 -19.63
N VAL A 118 11.61 -8.47 -18.37
CA VAL A 118 11.38 -9.61 -17.47
C VAL A 118 9.93 -9.70 -17.03
N SER A 119 9.41 -10.93 -16.89
CA SER A 119 8.06 -11.21 -16.42
C SER A 119 8.09 -12.13 -15.18
N LEU A 120 7.90 -11.56 -14.00
CA LEU A 120 7.94 -12.32 -12.73
C LEU A 120 6.58 -12.98 -12.45
N ARG A 121 6.24 -14.02 -13.21
CA ARG A 121 4.92 -14.69 -13.17
C ARG A 121 4.89 -15.91 -12.25
N GLU A 122 5.90 -16.76 -12.37
CA GLU A 122 5.94 -18.08 -11.76
C GLU A 122 7.28 -18.26 -11.02
N PRO A 123 7.30 -18.20 -9.68
CA PRO A 123 8.51 -18.49 -8.92
C PRO A 123 8.82 -19.99 -9.02
N ARG A 124 10.11 -20.35 -8.95
CA ARG A 124 10.53 -21.76 -9.08
C ARG A 124 9.95 -22.68 -8.00
N ASP A 125 9.76 -22.17 -6.78
CA ASP A 125 9.26 -22.92 -5.64
C ASP A 125 7.97 -22.28 -5.08
N GLU A 126 6.90 -22.37 -5.87
CA GLU A 126 5.57 -21.90 -5.46
C GLU A 126 5.06 -22.63 -4.21
N GLU A 127 5.48 -23.88 -3.97
CA GLU A 127 5.03 -24.65 -2.80
C GLU A 127 5.65 -24.09 -1.50
N ALA A 128 6.94 -23.77 -1.49
CA ALA A 128 7.58 -23.10 -0.36
C ALA A 128 6.97 -21.73 -0.09
N LEU A 129 6.70 -20.97 -1.14
CA LEU A 129 6.01 -19.69 -1.07
C LEU A 129 4.60 -19.86 -0.45
N SER A 130 3.79 -20.80 -0.94
CA SER A 130 2.44 -21.07 -0.38
C SER A 130 2.51 -21.42 1.11
N ARG A 131 3.44 -22.30 1.50
CA ARG A 131 3.65 -22.66 2.91
C ARG A 131 4.06 -21.45 3.76
N GLU A 132 4.91 -20.57 3.25
CA GLU A 132 5.31 -19.37 3.99
C GLU A 132 4.16 -18.36 4.13
N VAL A 133 3.41 -18.11 3.06
CA VAL A 133 2.25 -17.22 3.11
C VAL A 133 1.19 -17.74 4.09
N ALA A 134 0.98 -19.06 4.16
CA ALA A 134 0.12 -19.67 5.16
C ALA A 134 0.63 -19.42 6.60
N ARG A 135 1.95 -19.51 6.84
CA ARG A 135 2.55 -19.15 8.14
C ARG A 135 2.39 -17.67 8.46
N ALA A 136 2.54 -16.79 7.47
CA ALA A 136 2.34 -15.35 7.66
C ALA A 136 0.90 -15.04 8.10
N LEU A 137 -0.10 -15.69 7.48
CA LEU A 137 -1.51 -15.56 7.87
C LEU A 137 -1.78 -16.08 9.29
N ASP A 138 -1.26 -17.26 9.64
CA ASP A 138 -1.44 -17.83 10.98
C ASP A 138 -0.75 -16.98 12.06
N THR A 139 0.44 -16.45 11.75
CA THR A 139 1.16 -15.55 12.66
C THR A 139 0.44 -14.22 12.80
N ALA A 140 -0.05 -13.63 11.70
CA ALA A 140 -0.87 -12.42 11.73
C ALA A 140 -2.14 -12.62 12.56
N ARG A 141 -2.74 -13.82 12.51
CA ARG A 141 -3.87 -14.20 13.36
C ARG A 141 -3.48 -14.24 14.84
N HIS A 142 -2.40 -14.95 15.18
CA HIS A 142 -1.91 -15.08 16.56
C HIS A 142 -1.49 -13.73 17.17
N GLU A 143 -0.75 -12.93 16.41
CA GLU A 143 -0.30 -11.59 16.80
C GLU A 143 -1.42 -10.55 16.78
N ARG A 144 -2.60 -10.93 16.29
CA ARG A 144 -3.78 -10.09 16.10
C ARG A 144 -3.48 -8.84 15.28
N ALA A 145 -2.72 -9.00 14.20
CA ALA A 145 -2.37 -7.93 13.28
C ALA A 145 -3.65 -7.33 12.66
N THR A 146 -3.87 -6.03 12.77
CA THR A 146 -5.01 -5.38 12.10
C THR A 146 -4.85 -5.46 10.58
N VAL A 147 -3.65 -5.13 10.09
CA VAL A 147 -3.29 -5.18 8.67
C VAL A 147 -2.08 -6.07 8.49
N LEU A 148 -2.15 -7.03 7.58
CA LEU A 148 -0.99 -7.77 7.07
C LEU A 148 -0.62 -7.23 5.68
N VAL A 149 0.65 -6.92 5.45
CA VAL A 149 1.17 -6.54 4.14
C VAL A 149 2.20 -7.58 3.70
N LEU A 150 2.02 -8.11 2.50
CA LEU A 150 2.99 -8.96 1.81
C LEU A 150 3.65 -8.19 0.65
N PRO A 151 4.87 -8.56 0.24
CA PRO A 151 5.66 -7.77 -0.70
C PRO A 151 5.12 -7.85 -2.14
N GLU A 152 5.63 -6.98 -3.00
CA GLU A 152 5.36 -6.96 -4.44
C GLU A 152 5.80 -8.27 -5.12
N LEU A 153 5.11 -8.65 -6.21
CA LEU A 153 5.47 -9.78 -7.07
C LEU A 153 5.76 -11.04 -6.24
N SER A 154 4.84 -11.37 -5.34
CA SER A 154 5.02 -12.48 -4.41
C SER A 154 3.88 -13.47 -4.44
N ILE A 155 2.70 -13.11 -4.94
CA ILE A 155 1.50 -13.96 -4.88
C ILE A 155 1.09 -14.40 -6.29
N THR A 156 1.27 -15.69 -6.59
CA THR A 156 0.77 -16.34 -7.80
C THR A 156 -0.75 -16.54 -7.73
N PRO A 157 -1.42 -16.88 -8.85
CA PRO A 157 -2.84 -17.24 -8.81
C PRO A 157 -3.16 -18.43 -7.89
N GLY A 158 -2.28 -19.44 -7.83
CA GLY A 158 -2.42 -20.59 -6.94
C GLY A 158 -2.35 -20.19 -5.47
N VAL A 159 -1.31 -19.42 -5.10
CA VAL A 159 -1.14 -18.90 -3.73
C VAL A 159 -2.29 -17.96 -3.35
N LEU A 160 -2.79 -17.13 -4.26
CA LEU A 160 -3.94 -16.26 -4.01
C LEU A 160 -5.20 -17.08 -3.69
N ALA A 161 -5.45 -18.18 -4.41
CA ALA A 161 -6.57 -19.07 -4.13
C ALA A 161 -6.45 -19.69 -2.73
N ASP A 162 -5.24 -20.09 -2.31
CA ASP A 162 -4.97 -20.58 -0.96
C ASP A 162 -5.20 -19.51 0.11
N VAL A 163 -4.72 -18.27 -0.10
CA VAL A 163 -4.96 -17.14 0.82
C VAL A 163 -6.46 -16.89 0.98
N LYS A 164 -7.21 -16.79 -0.13
CA LYS A 164 -8.66 -16.59 -0.10
C LYS A 164 -9.38 -17.74 0.61
N ARG A 165 -8.94 -18.98 0.41
CA ARG A 165 -9.48 -20.16 1.10
C ARG A 165 -9.21 -20.13 2.62
N ILE A 166 -7.99 -19.77 3.03
CA ILE A 166 -7.61 -19.68 4.45
C ILE A 166 -8.43 -18.57 5.13
N LEU A 167 -8.44 -17.36 4.57
CA LEU A 167 -9.22 -16.24 5.09
C LEU A 167 -10.73 -16.54 5.07
N GLY A 168 -11.25 -17.18 4.03
CA GLY A 168 -12.66 -17.59 3.95
C GLY A 168 -13.07 -18.63 5.01
N SER A 169 -12.11 -19.31 5.64
CA SER A 169 -12.36 -20.19 6.78
C SER A 169 -12.32 -19.48 8.14
N HIS A 170 -11.86 -18.23 8.18
CA HIS A 170 -11.81 -17.41 9.38
C HIS A 170 -13.19 -16.95 9.81
N ARG A 171 -13.35 -16.72 11.11
CA ARG A 171 -14.51 -16.01 11.65
C ARG A 171 -14.32 -14.53 11.39
N ALA A 172 -14.97 -14.01 10.35
CA ALA A 172 -14.82 -12.63 9.86
C ALA A 172 -14.99 -11.52 10.92
N LEU A 173 -15.59 -11.80 12.08
CA LEU A 173 -15.75 -10.85 13.19
C LEU A 173 -14.66 -10.98 14.28
N GLU A 174 -14.02 -12.14 14.40
CA GLU A 174 -13.15 -12.48 15.53
C GLU A 174 -11.68 -12.59 15.12
N ASP A 175 -11.42 -13.17 13.94
CA ASP A 175 -10.10 -13.62 13.50
C ASP A 175 -9.34 -12.55 12.71
N HIS A 176 -8.03 -12.50 12.92
CA HIS A 176 -7.10 -11.60 12.24
C HIS A 176 -6.37 -12.32 11.09
N PRO A 177 -5.77 -11.60 10.12
CA PRO A 177 -5.79 -10.14 9.99
C PRO A 177 -7.17 -9.58 9.57
N VAL A 178 -7.42 -8.30 9.87
CA VAL A 178 -8.67 -7.64 9.43
C VAL A 178 -8.58 -7.23 7.97
N LEU A 179 -7.42 -6.74 7.54
CA LEU A 179 -7.11 -6.46 6.14
C LEU A 179 -5.83 -7.18 5.74
N THR A 180 -5.79 -7.72 4.52
CA THR A 180 -4.58 -8.30 3.93
C THR A 180 -4.25 -7.60 2.63
N VAL A 181 -3.04 -7.04 2.53
CA VAL A 181 -2.50 -6.41 1.31
C VAL A 181 -1.48 -7.35 0.67
N LEU A 182 -1.68 -7.66 -0.61
CA LEU A 182 -0.93 -8.68 -1.34
C LEU A 182 -0.34 -8.08 -2.62
N GLY A 183 0.97 -8.21 -2.85
CA GLY A 183 1.55 -7.93 -4.15
C GLY A 183 1.50 -9.15 -5.07
N LEU A 184 0.74 -9.09 -6.15
CA LEU A 184 0.58 -10.20 -7.09
C LEU A 184 1.80 -10.31 -8.01
N CYS A 185 2.12 -11.53 -8.42
CA CYS A 185 3.01 -11.79 -9.56
C CYS A 185 2.43 -11.19 -10.85
N HIS A 186 3.28 -10.99 -11.87
CA HIS A 186 2.82 -10.46 -13.15
C HIS A 186 1.72 -11.34 -13.75
N ALA A 187 0.68 -10.69 -14.28
CA ALA A 187 -0.34 -11.34 -15.08
C ALA A 187 -0.27 -10.84 -16.53
N PRO A 188 -0.35 -11.74 -17.53
CA PRO A 188 -0.33 -11.33 -18.93
C PRO A 188 -1.61 -10.59 -19.33
N GLU A 189 -1.46 -9.53 -20.13
CA GLU A 189 -2.55 -8.81 -20.79
C GLU A 189 -2.48 -8.98 -22.33
N PRO A 190 -3.61 -8.82 -23.04
CA PRO A 190 -3.63 -8.78 -24.50
C PRO A 190 -2.64 -7.74 -25.05
N GLY A 191 -1.86 -8.12 -26.07
CA GLY A 191 -0.82 -7.25 -26.65
C GLY A 191 0.58 -7.46 -26.08
N GLY A 192 0.75 -8.42 -25.16
CA GLY A 192 2.05 -8.88 -24.67
C GLY A 192 2.63 -8.07 -23.52
N ALA A 193 1.97 -7.01 -23.08
CA ALA A 193 2.30 -6.37 -21.81
C ALA A 193 1.80 -7.22 -20.64
N ASP A 194 2.43 -7.06 -19.48
CA ASP A 194 1.96 -7.60 -18.22
C ASP A 194 1.28 -6.51 -17.39
N VAL A 195 0.56 -6.91 -16.36
CA VAL A 195 0.14 -6.02 -15.27
C VAL A 195 0.81 -6.43 -13.98
N ASN A 196 1.13 -5.43 -13.18
CA ASN A 196 1.61 -5.57 -11.81
C ASN A 196 0.54 -4.96 -10.91
N GLU A 197 -0.03 -5.78 -10.03
CA GLU A 197 -1.21 -5.42 -9.25
C GLU A 197 -1.03 -5.81 -7.79
N ALA A 198 -1.67 -5.03 -6.92
CA ALA A 198 -1.79 -5.34 -5.50
C ALA A 198 -3.27 -5.46 -5.13
N LEU A 199 -3.57 -6.39 -4.23
CA LEU A 199 -4.92 -6.64 -3.72
C LEU A 199 -5.05 -6.26 -2.27
N VAL A 200 -6.21 -5.71 -1.91
CA VAL A 200 -6.67 -5.57 -0.53
C VAL A 200 -7.83 -6.54 -0.33
N LEU A 201 -7.64 -7.50 0.56
CA LEU A 201 -8.65 -8.46 0.97
C LEU A 201 -9.19 -8.13 2.36
N GLY A 202 -10.48 -8.39 2.57
CA GLY A 202 -11.11 -8.40 3.88
C GLY A 202 -10.75 -9.64 4.71
N PRO A 203 -11.28 -9.75 5.94
CA PRO A 203 -10.94 -10.84 6.86
C PRO A 203 -11.50 -12.21 6.44
N ASP A 204 -12.42 -12.22 5.48
CA ASP A 204 -13.07 -13.39 4.88
C ASP A 204 -12.49 -13.74 3.50
N GLY A 205 -11.44 -13.04 3.07
CA GLY A 205 -10.80 -13.25 1.77
C GLY A 205 -11.53 -12.59 0.59
N LEU A 206 -12.60 -11.82 0.83
CA LEU A 206 -13.26 -11.04 -0.22
C LEU A 206 -12.36 -9.88 -0.67
N GLU A 207 -12.34 -9.65 -1.98
CA GLU A 207 -11.58 -8.56 -2.58
C GLU A 207 -12.31 -7.23 -2.35
N LEU A 208 -11.63 -6.30 -1.67
CA LEU A 208 -12.13 -4.95 -1.41
C LEU A 208 -11.63 -3.96 -2.45
N HIS A 209 -10.39 -4.15 -2.89
CA HIS A 209 -9.74 -3.27 -3.86
C HIS A 209 -8.60 -3.98 -4.59
N ARG A 210 -8.36 -3.52 -5.82
CA ARG A 210 -7.26 -3.92 -6.68
C ARG A 210 -6.58 -2.67 -7.23
N HIS A 211 -5.32 -2.48 -6.87
CA HIS A 211 -4.47 -1.39 -7.35
C HIS A 211 -3.58 -1.90 -8.48
N ARG A 212 -3.49 -1.13 -9.57
CA ARG A 212 -2.58 -1.42 -10.69
C ARG A 212 -1.42 -0.43 -10.66
N LYS A 213 -0.19 -0.96 -10.72
CA LYS A 213 1.05 -0.18 -10.65
C LYS A 213 1.05 0.96 -11.66
N LEU A 214 1.45 2.14 -11.23
CA LEU A 214 1.34 3.40 -11.99
C LEU A 214 2.57 3.66 -12.87
N ALA A 215 3.68 3.00 -12.57
CA ALA A 215 4.95 3.17 -13.27
C ALA A 215 5.69 1.85 -13.46
N PRO A 216 6.22 1.57 -14.68
CA PRO A 216 7.11 0.44 -14.87
C PRO A 216 8.46 0.73 -14.23
N PHE A 217 9.04 -0.29 -13.60
CA PHE A 217 10.43 -0.29 -13.18
C PHE A 217 11.34 -0.57 -14.38
N THR A 218 12.53 0.04 -14.37
CA THR A 218 13.59 -0.24 -15.33
C THR A 218 14.90 -0.21 -14.59
N MET A 219 15.68 -1.29 -14.68
CA MET A 219 17.04 -1.27 -14.21
C MET A 219 17.90 -0.42 -15.13
N VAL A 220 18.64 0.50 -14.53
CA VAL A 220 19.58 1.36 -15.23
C VAL A 220 20.99 0.84 -14.95
N GLY A 221 21.76 0.52 -15.98
CA GLY A 221 23.11 -0.07 -15.84
C GLY A 221 23.65 -0.65 -17.16
N GLU A 222 24.70 -1.47 -17.07
CA GLU A 222 25.37 -2.10 -18.24
C GLU A 222 24.46 -3.10 -19.00
N ALA A 223 23.43 -3.61 -18.33
CA ALA A 223 22.42 -4.52 -18.86
C ALA A 223 21.00 -3.98 -18.54
N PRO A 224 20.50 -2.95 -19.26
CA PRO A 224 19.20 -2.40 -18.97
C PRO A 224 18.11 -3.43 -19.27
N CYS A 225 17.29 -3.71 -18.27
CA CYS A 225 16.15 -4.61 -18.38
C CYS A 225 14.97 -3.98 -17.62
N GLY A 226 13.80 -3.94 -18.26
CA GLY A 226 12.62 -3.27 -17.73
C GLY A 226 11.42 -4.19 -17.55
N GLU A 227 10.40 -3.66 -16.90
CA GLU A 227 9.08 -4.28 -16.91
C GLU A 227 8.30 -3.78 -18.14
N ARG A 228 7.76 -4.70 -18.94
CA ARG A 228 6.80 -4.33 -20.00
C ARG A 228 5.40 -4.29 -19.42
N LEU A 229 5.03 -3.18 -18.78
CA LEU A 229 3.75 -3.06 -18.07
C LEU A 229 2.70 -2.19 -18.75
N LEU A 230 1.46 -2.67 -18.69
CA LEU A 230 0.28 -1.83 -18.81
C LEU A 230 0.04 -1.14 -17.46
N THR A 231 0.35 0.16 -17.38
CA THR A 231 0.24 0.93 -16.14
C THR A 231 -1.20 1.34 -15.81
N GLY A 232 -1.51 1.44 -14.53
CA GLY A 232 -2.72 2.10 -14.04
C GLY A 232 -2.68 3.62 -14.19
N ASP A 233 -3.86 4.23 -14.17
CA ASP A 233 -4.08 5.68 -14.26
C ASP A 233 -4.97 6.20 -13.12
N ALA A 234 -5.18 5.40 -12.08
CA ALA A 234 -6.01 5.76 -10.95
C ALA A 234 -5.36 5.36 -9.63
N ILE A 235 -5.51 6.22 -8.62
CA ILE A 235 -5.29 5.89 -7.23
C ILE A 235 -6.65 5.82 -6.53
N THR A 236 -6.85 4.79 -5.71
CA THR A 236 -8.10 4.61 -4.99
C THR A 236 -7.82 4.59 -3.49
N VAL A 237 -8.48 5.50 -2.78
CA VAL A 237 -8.40 5.57 -1.32
C VAL A 237 -9.51 4.70 -0.73
N ILE A 238 -9.17 3.77 0.15
CA ILE A 238 -10.14 3.04 0.96
C ILE A 238 -10.40 3.87 2.22
N GLU A 239 -11.59 4.45 2.30
CA GLU A 239 -12.01 5.25 3.45
C GLU A 239 -12.55 4.33 4.54
N SER A 240 -11.88 4.29 5.69
CA SER A 240 -12.17 3.39 6.80
C SER A 240 -12.04 4.06 8.17
N GLU A 241 -12.54 3.44 9.22
CA GLU A 241 -12.42 3.96 10.60
C GLU A 241 -10.98 3.93 11.18
N ILE A 242 -10.04 3.24 10.53
CA ILE A 242 -8.59 3.34 10.84
C ILE A 242 -7.85 4.37 9.98
N GLY A 243 -8.56 5.02 9.06
CA GLY A 243 -8.09 6.12 8.22
C GLY A 243 -8.26 5.89 6.73
N ASN A 244 -7.76 6.85 5.96
CA ASN A 244 -7.75 6.80 4.50
C ASN A 244 -6.54 5.98 4.02
N LEU A 245 -6.79 4.75 3.60
CA LEU A 245 -5.76 3.80 3.22
C LEU A 245 -5.51 3.86 1.71
N LEU A 246 -4.26 3.97 1.29
CA LEU A 246 -3.87 3.91 -0.12
C LEU A 246 -2.81 2.81 -0.30
N THR A 247 -3.09 1.90 -1.23
CA THR A 247 -2.11 0.89 -1.65
C THR A 247 -1.32 1.43 -2.83
N LEU A 248 0.00 1.34 -2.77
CA LEU A 248 0.94 1.71 -3.83
C LEU A 248 1.91 0.57 -4.04
N ILE A 249 2.55 0.45 -5.20
CA ILE A 249 3.51 -0.63 -5.46
C ILE A 249 4.89 -0.04 -5.74
N CYS A 250 5.85 -0.33 -4.86
CA CYS A 250 7.27 0.02 -5.00
C CYS A 250 7.51 1.44 -5.56
N LEU A 251 7.88 1.53 -6.83
CA LEU A 251 8.16 2.77 -7.57
C LEU A 251 7.03 3.80 -7.50
N ASP A 252 5.77 3.37 -7.39
CA ASP A 252 4.61 4.26 -7.28
C ASP A 252 4.77 5.29 -6.16
N LEU A 253 5.42 4.89 -5.05
CA LEU A 253 5.64 5.75 -3.88
C LEU A 253 6.46 7.00 -4.22
N PHE A 254 7.37 6.92 -5.18
CA PHE A 254 8.25 8.03 -5.58
C PHE A 254 8.19 8.33 -7.09
N HIS A 255 7.13 7.91 -7.76
CA HIS A 255 6.91 8.21 -9.16
C HIS A 255 6.45 9.67 -9.33
N LEU A 256 7.37 10.54 -9.78
CA LEU A 256 7.14 11.99 -9.89
C LEU A 256 5.80 12.38 -10.55
N PRO A 257 5.38 11.78 -11.68
CA PRO A 257 4.07 12.08 -12.28
C PRO A 257 2.87 11.80 -11.36
N ALA A 258 2.94 10.78 -10.48
CA ALA A 258 1.85 10.40 -9.59
C ALA A 258 1.88 11.13 -8.24
N MET A 259 3.03 11.66 -7.82
CA MET A 259 3.21 12.28 -6.49
C MET A 259 2.16 13.35 -6.19
N ALA A 260 1.84 14.21 -7.15
CA ALA A 260 0.84 15.26 -6.96
C ALA A 260 -0.58 14.70 -6.72
N ALA A 261 -0.93 13.60 -7.39
CA ALA A 261 -2.20 12.92 -7.18
C ALA A 261 -2.22 12.26 -5.79
N ILE A 262 -1.14 11.56 -5.41
CA ILE A 262 -1.00 10.90 -4.10
C ILE A 262 -1.14 11.92 -2.96
N MET A 263 -0.45 13.07 -3.03
CA MET A 263 -0.58 14.11 -2.00
C MET A 263 -1.99 14.72 -1.93
N LYS A 264 -2.67 14.87 -3.08
CA LYS A 264 -4.04 15.41 -3.13
C LYS A 264 -5.11 14.37 -2.77
N SER A 265 -4.75 13.09 -2.69
CA SER A 265 -5.66 12.03 -2.26
C SER A 265 -5.97 12.10 -0.77
N HIS A 266 -5.13 12.78 0.02
CA HIS A 266 -5.23 12.84 1.47
C HIS A 266 -5.27 11.44 2.12
N ALA A 267 -4.51 10.50 1.57
CA ALA A 267 -4.27 9.22 2.21
C ALA A 267 -3.46 9.40 3.51
N ASP A 268 -3.91 8.75 4.57
CA ASP A 268 -3.32 8.82 5.91
C ASP A 268 -2.38 7.65 6.19
N ALA A 269 -2.57 6.54 5.48
CA ALA A 269 -1.69 5.39 5.51
C ALA A 269 -1.40 4.92 4.09
N LEU A 270 -0.11 4.85 3.75
CA LEU A 270 0.39 4.29 2.51
C LEU A 270 0.88 2.86 2.78
N LEU A 271 0.25 1.87 2.16
CA LEU A 271 0.58 0.45 2.27
C LEU A 271 1.31 0.04 1.00
N VAL A 272 2.59 -0.32 1.11
CA VAL A 272 3.48 -0.45 -0.04
C VAL A 272 4.12 -1.83 -0.09
N PRO A 273 3.50 -2.81 -0.76
CA PRO A 273 4.21 -3.97 -1.28
C PRO A 273 5.37 -3.52 -2.17
N SER A 274 6.58 -4.03 -1.90
CA SER A 274 7.78 -3.62 -2.66
C SER A 274 8.72 -4.79 -2.93
N LEU A 275 9.31 -4.78 -4.12
CA LEU A 275 10.43 -5.63 -4.55
C LEU A 275 11.55 -4.69 -4.96
N SER A 276 12.49 -4.43 -4.06
CA SER A 276 13.59 -3.50 -4.33
C SER A 276 14.91 -3.98 -3.74
N PRO A 277 16.03 -3.82 -4.48
CA PRO A 277 17.36 -4.10 -3.94
C PRO A 277 17.78 -3.13 -2.83
N ALA A 278 17.15 -1.94 -2.74
CA ALA A 278 17.42 -0.90 -1.75
C ALA A 278 16.16 -0.07 -1.42
N THR A 279 16.03 0.41 -0.18
CA THR A 279 14.85 1.17 0.26
C THR A 279 15.06 2.68 0.44
N GLY A 280 16.26 3.22 0.23
CA GLY A 280 16.52 4.67 0.44
C GLY A 280 15.60 5.64 -0.32
N ALA A 281 15.21 5.31 -1.56
CA ALA A 281 14.25 6.12 -2.31
C ALA A 281 12.83 6.07 -1.70
N HIS A 282 12.44 4.89 -1.18
CA HIS A 282 11.17 4.71 -0.49
C HIS A 282 11.13 5.50 0.82
N GLU A 283 12.22 5.50 1.57
CA GLU A 283 12.34 6.23 2.84
C GLU A 283 12.27 7.74 2.62
N THR A 284 12.94 8.24 1.58
CA THR A 284 12.90 9.66 1.19
C THR A 284 11.48 10.09 0.84
N ALA A 285 10.75 9.26 0.09
CA ALA A 285 9.35 9.54 -0.24
C ALA A 285 8.42 9.44 0.98
N ALA A 286 8.61 8.43 1.84
CA ALA A 286 7.89 8.30 3.10
C ALA A 286 8.07 9.54 3.98
N ALA A 287 9.29 10.08 4.06
CA ALA A 287 9.59 11.33 4.77
C ALA A 287 8.84 12.53 4.16
N THR A 288 8.78 12.58 2.82
CA THR A 288 8.04 13.63 2.10
C THR A 288 6.54 13.57 2.39
N PHE A 289 5.92 12.39 2.42
CA PHE A 289 4.50 12.24 2.73
C PHE A 289 4.19 12.46 4.22
N GLN A 290 5.07 12.04 5.12
CA GLN A 290 4.95 12.35 6.54
C GLN A 290 5.00 13.87 6.76
N ALA A 291 5.94 14.58 6.13
CA ALA A 291 6.07 16.03 6.28
C ALA A 291 4.92 16.82 5.64
N SER A 292 4.44 16.40 4.48
CA SER A 292 3.43 17.15 3.70
C SER A 292 1.99 16.91 4.15
N GLN A 293 1.64 15.66 4.51
CA GLN A 293 0.26 15.29 4.82
C GLN A 293 0.10 14.51 6.13
N LEU A 294 1.18 14.33 6.91
CA LEU A 294 1.19 13.49 8.11
C LEU A 294 0.74 12.05 7.81
N ALA A 295 1.07 11.52 6.64
CA ALA A 295 0.79 10.12 6.32
C ALA A 295 1.77 9.19 7.05
N ALA A 296 1.23 8.08 7.55
CA ALA A 296 2.03 6.91 7.87
C ALA A 296 2.36 6.15 6.58
N THR A 297 3.57 5.62 6.46
CA THR A 297 4.00 4.81 5.32
C THR A 297 4.53 3.48 5.83
N PHE A 298 4.06 2.39 5.24
CA PHE A 298 4.45 1.02 5.58
C PHE A 298 4.95 0.34 4.32
N VAL A 299 6.26 0.06 4.25
CA VAL A 299 6.89 -0.57 3.09
C VAL A 299 7.26 -2.00 3.45
N CYS A 300 6.55 -2.96 2.86
CA CYS A 300 6.86 -4.37 2.96
C CYS A 300 7.75 -4.75 1.77
N ASN A 301 9.06 -4.69 1.99
CA ASN A 301 10.06 -4.97 0.96
C ASN A 301 10.52 -6.43 1.02
N ARG A 302 10.74 -6.99 -0.17
CA ARG A 302 11.55 -8.18 -0.39
C ARG A 302 12.62 -7.91 -1.44
N TRP A 303 13.57 -8.81 -1.61
CA TRP A 303 14.60 -8.73 -2.63
C TRP A 303 14.68 -10.03 -3.45
N LEU A 304 15.25 -9.93 -4.64
CA LEU A 304 15.62 -11.08 -5.47
C LEU A 304 16.94 -11.68 -4.96
N ASP A 305 17.08 -12.99 -5.08
CA ASP A 305 18.32 -13.67 -4.69
C ASP A 305 19.51 -13.12 -5.49
N GLY A 306 20.60 -12.82 -4.78
CA GLY A 306 21.82 -12.22 -5.37
C GLY A 306 21.77 -10.71 -5.60
N TRP A 307 20.64 -10.03 -5.38
CA TRP A 307 20.47 -8.58 -5.66
C TRP A 307 20.52 -7.69 -4.41
N ARG A 308 21.01 -8.26 -3.30
CA ARG A 308 20.96 -7.59 -2.01
C ARG A 308 21.99 -6.47 -1.92
N SER A 309 21.52 -5.23 -1.81
CA SER A 309 22.32 -4.14 -1.22
C SER A 309 22.06 -4.11 0.29
N GLY A 310 23.00 -3.63 1.10
CA GLY A 310 22.94 -3.70 2.57
C GLY A 310 21.72 -3.03 3.24
N GLU A 311 20.91 -2.28 2.49
CA GLU A 311 19.77 -1.47 2.94
C GLU A 311 18.44 -1.91 2.27
N SER A 312 18.16 -3.22 2.24
CA SER A 312 17.01 -3.82 1.55
C SER A 312 15.82 -4.15 2.47
N ALA A 313 15.64 -3.41 3.56
CA ALA A 313 14.74 -3.77 4.66
C ALA A 313 13.29 -3.29 4.48
N SER A 314 12.32 -4.07 4.98
CA SER A 314 10.98 -3.52 5.27
C SER A 314 11.06 -2.47 6.37
N PHE A 315 10.23 -1.43 6.30
CA PHE A 315 10.21 -0.37 7.30
C PHE A 315 8.83 0.27 7.41
N PHE A 316 8.63 1.07 8.47
CA PHE A 316 7.50 1.98 8.56
C PHE A 316 7.94 3.36 9.03
N ARG A 317 7.19 4.38 8.66
CA ARG A 317 7.37 5.76 9.09
C ARG A 317 6.02 6.32 9.50
N VAL A 318 5.87 6.68 10.76
CA VAL A 318 4.61 7.18 11.34
C VAL A 318 4.83 8.60 11.87
N PRO A 319 3.91 9.56 11.67
CA PRO A 319 4.02 10.91 12.23
C PRO A 319 4.37 10.89 13.72
N GLY A 320 5.23 11.78 14.19
CA GLY A 320 5.54 11.94 15.62
C GLY A 320 6.40 10.84 16.27
N MET A 321 6.51 9.66 15.64
CA MET A 321 7.64 8.78 15.90
C MET A 321 8.86 9.33 15.16
N GLY A 322 9.99 9.44 15.85
CA GLY A 322 11.28 9.66 15.18
C GLY A 322 11.56 8.53 14.18
N ASP A 323 12.63 8.64 13.40
CA ASP A 323 12.97 7.59 12.42
C ASP A 323 13.17 6.25 13.16
N SER A 324 12.14 5.40 13.12
CA SER A 324 12.11 4.10 13.78
C SER A 324 12.52 3.08 12.74
N TRP A 325 13.83 2.85 12.68
CA TRP A 325 14.43 1.86 11.80
C TRP A 325 14.36 0.49 12.45
N HIS A 326 13.94 -0.51 11.68
CA HIS A 326 14.03 -1.89 12.10
C HIS A 326 14.58 -2.72 10.95
N ASN A 327 15.79 -3.25 11.12
CA ASN A 327 16.38 -4.20 10.19
C ASN A 327 15.74 -5.59 10.42
N PRO A 328 15.07 -6.21 9.44
CA PRO A 328 14.48 -7.55 9.59
C PRO A 328 15.50 -8.61 10.04
N LEU A 329 16.78 -8.41 9.73
CA LEU A 329 17.84 -9.33 10.16
C LEU A 329 18.07 -9.38 11.68
N GLU A 330 17.60 -8.38 12.43
CA GLU A 330 17.77 -8.33 13.89
C GLU A 330 16.51 -8.81 14.65
N CYS A 331 15.36 -8.95 13.98
CA CYS A 331 14.06 -9.14 14.65
C CYS A 331 13.16 -10.30 14.16
N GLY A 332 13.51 -11.05 13.09
CA GLY A 332 12.75 -12.23 12.65
C GLY A 332 12.06 -12.07 11.29
N GLU A 333 11.15 -12.99 10.95
CA GLU A 333 10.50 -13.10 9.62
C GLU A 333 9.60 -11.90 9.24
N TYR A 334 9.24 -11.05 10.20
CA TYR A 334 8.34 -9.90 10.00
C TYR A 334 8.71 -8.68 10.87
N LEU A 335 8.21 -7.52 10.45
CA LEU A 335 8.21 -6.28 11.23
C LEU A 335 6.78 -5.96 11.69
N MET A 336 6.62 -5.59 12.97
CA MET A 336 5.31 -5.26 13.54
C MET A 336 5.30 -3.82 14.07
N PHE A 337 4.38 -3.01 13.56
CA PHE A 337 3.99 -1.75 14.18
C PHE A 337 2.79 -2.01 15.11
N ARG A 338 2.82 -1.46 16.34
CA ARG A 338 1.68 -1.44 17.25
C ARG A 338 1.45 -0.02 17.74
N ALA A 339 0.24 0.50 17.55
CA ALA A 339 -0.13 1.79 18.10
C ALA A 339 -0.34 1.68 19.62
N VAL A 340 0.53 2.33 20.40
CA VAL A 340 0.58 2.28 21.88
C VAL A 340 -0.34 3.31 22.50
#